data_AF-A0AAD6IBJ5-F1
#
_entry.id   AF-A0AAD6IBJ5-F1
#
_cell.length_a   1.000
_cell.length_b   1.000
_cell.length_c   1.000
_cell.angle_alpha   90.00
_cell.angle_beta   90.00
_cell.angle_gamma   90.00
#
_symmetry.space_group_name_H-M   'P 1'
#
loop_
_entity.id
_entity.type
_entity.pdbx_description
1 polymer ?
#
loop_
_entity_poly.entity_id
_entity_poly.type
_entity_poly.pdbx_seq_one_letter_code
_entity_poly.pdbx_strand_id
1 'polypeptide(L)'
;MPSNSTCPAIIHVRDFVEHVEPDPTRPGKGLSMQLRISLNIPLKDIQSEDVEQEEIPTLVRYFDEGNQSDHYKPNTFIYSSGSFLTISSEDEEFHIIIHAHTLNRHPGNEEDTEKYFMHCPEAAQPTVALLGVVLGRGGQLNSGSTFLHYRLQTTVYNSSARTYHTFPVTAYFKNGQRWVEFLASQKNIAN
;
A
#
# COMPACT_ATOMS: atom_id res chain seq x y z
N MET A 1 -22.90 8.98 21.99
CA MET A 1 -21.91 9.32 20.95
C MET A 1 -21.65 8.06 20.15
N PRO A 2 -21.81 8.06 18.81
CA PRO A 2 -21.54 6.86 18.03
C PRO A 2 -20.04 6.57 18.13
N SER A 3 -19.71 5.32 18.45
CA SER A 3 -18.35 4.82 18.57
C SER A 3 -17.54 5.12 17.31
N ASN A 4 -16.33 5.67 17.47
CA ASN A 4 -15.30 5.74 16.44
C ASN A 4 -14.98 4.31 15.97
N SER A 5 -15.76 3.79 15.03
CA SER A 5 -15.36 2.63 14.25
C SER A 5 -14.33 3.15 13.27
N THR A 6 -13.06 3.17 13.69
CA THR A 6 -11.92 3.43 12.82
C THR A 6 -11.92 2.36 11.73
N CYS A 7 -12.37 2.75 10.56
CA CYS A 7 -12.41 1.91 9.39
C CYS A 7 -10.97 1.82 8.83
N PRO A 8 -10.33 0.65 8.86
CA PRO A 8 -8.89 0.58 8.72
C PRO A 8 -8.50 0.64 7.24
N ALA A 9 -7.53 1.51 6.92
CA ALA A 9 -6.78 1.46 5.67
C ALA A 9 -5.45 0.76 5.98
N ILE A 10 -5.38 -0.53 5.72
CA ILE A 10 -4.20 -1.38 5.98
C ILE A 10 -3.55 -1.75 4.66
N ILE A 11 -2.23 -1.70 4.63
CA ILE A 11 -1.42 -2.22 3.54
C ILE A 11 -0.43 -3.25 4.08
N HIS A 12 -0.21 -4.29 3.29
CA HIS A 12 0.85 -5.26 3.47
C HIS A 12 1.82 -5.09 2.31
N VAL A 13 3.08 -4.80 2.63
CA VAL A 13 4.16 -4.60 1.66
C VAL A 13 5.34 -5.49 2.00
N ARG A 14 6.16 -5.76 0.99
CA ARG A 14 7.48 -6.32 1.14
C ARG A 14 8.36 -5.73 0.06
N ASP A 15 9.53 -5.25 0.44
CA ASP A 15 10.48 -4.69 -0.52
C ASP A 15 11.86 -4.55 0.10
N PHE A 16 12.82 -4.08 -0.69
CA PHE A 16 14.15 -3.72 -0.23
C PHE A 16 14.16 -2.31 0.38
N VAL A 17 14.90 -2.16 1.47
CA VAL A 17 15.21 -0.85 2.03
C VAL A 17 16.18 -0.13 1.10
N GLU A 18 15.86 1.11 0.75
CA GLU A 18 16.75 2.00 0.01
C GLU A 18 17.53 2.89 0.96
N HIS A 19 16.83 3.45 1.95
CA HIS A 19 17.39 4.39 2.90
C HIS A 19 16.72 4.29 4.28
N VAL A 20 17.49 4.58 5.32
CA VAL A 20 17.03 4.67 6.72
C VAL A 20 17.29 6.07 7.23
N GLU A 21 16.27 6.72 7.78
CA GLU A 21 16.39 8.05 8.34
C GLU A 21 15.51 8.24 9.58
N PRO A 22 15.81 9.22 10.45
CA PRO A 22 14.89 9.62 11.50
C PRO A 22 13.55 10.09 10.92
N ASP A 23 12.43 9.77 11.58
CA ASP A 23 11.11 10.25 11.16
C ASP A 23 11.03 11.79 11.27
N PRO A 24 10.90 12.52 10.13
CA PRO A 24 10.90 13.98 10.14
C PRO A 24 9.67 14.57 10.84
N THR A 25 8.60 13.79 11.01
CA THR A 25 7.38 14.24 11.69
C THR A 25 7.49 14.20 13.22
N ARG A 26 8.58 13.60 13.75
CA ARG A 26 8.83 13.46 15.18
C ARG A 26 10.27 13.87 15.54
N PRO A 27 10.69 15.11 15.23
CA PRO A 27 12.05 15.56 15.48
C PRO A 27 12.40 15.45 16.97
N GLY A 28 13.59 14.93 17.27
CA GLY A 28 14.09 14.78 18.65
C GLY A 28 13.56 13.55 19.41
N LYS A 29 12.65 12.75 18.85
CA LYS A 29 12.26 11.45 19.40
C LYS A 29 13.11 10.36 18.74
N GLY A 30 14.32 10.13 19.26
CA GLY A 30 15.37 9.30 18.65
C GLY A 30 15.04 7.83 18.33
N LEU A 31 13.82 7.36 18.63
CA LEU A 31 13.34 6.02 18.30
C LEU A 31 12.28 6.03 17.18
N SER A 32 11.83 7.19 16.70
CA SER A 32 10.92 7.26 15.55
C SER A 32 11.75 7.29 14.27
N MET A 33 11.64 6.24 13.46
CA MET A 33 12.45 6.00 12.27
C MET A 33 11.57 5.86 11.03
N GLN A 34 12.16 6.09 9.87
CA GLN A 34 11.54 5.96 8.56
C GLN A 34 12.45 5.17 7.63
N LEU A 35 11.88 4.19 6.93
CA LEU A 35 12.51 3.51 5.80
C LEU A 35 11.93 4.08 4.50
N ARG A 36 12.79 4.30 3.51
CA ARG A 36 12.37 4.52 2.12
C ARG A 36 12.45 3.20 1.38
N ILE A 37 11.38 2.88 0.66
CA ILE A 37 11.28 1.75 -0.26
C ILE A 37 10.55 2.22 -1.52
N SER A 38 10.88 1.64 -2.66
CA SER A 38 10.09 1.76 -3.89
C SER A 38 9.20 0.55 -4.02
N LEU A 39 7.91 0.68 -3.71
CA LEU A 39 6.99 -0.44 -3.70
C LEU A 39 6.85 -1.02 -5.11
N ASN A 40 7.41 -2.21 -5.30
CA ASN A 40 7.35 -2.95 -6.54
C ASN A 40 6.08 -3.83 -6.59
N ILE A 41 5.32 -3.72 -7.67
CA ILE A 41 4.17 -4.59 -7.94
C ILE A 41 4.62 -5.65 -8.96
N PRO A 42 4.79 -6.92 -8.55
CA PRO A 42 5.31 -7.93 -9.45
C PRO A 42 4.38 -8.17 -10.65
N LEU A 43 4.97 -8.28 -11.84
CA LEU A 43 4.27 -8.67 -13.06
C LEU A 43 3.64 -10.05 -12.90
N LYS A 44 2.31 -10.14 -13.04
CA LYS A 44 1.56 -11.41 -13.09
C LYS A 44 0.47 -11.33 -14.14
N ASP A 45 0.05 -12.49 -14.67
CA ASP A 45 -1.00 -12.68 -15.70
C ASP A 45 -2.36 -11.98 -15.40
N ILE A 46 -2.57 -11.55 -14.15
CA ILE A 46 -3.79 -10.92 -13.67
C ILE A 46 -3.81 -9.39 -13.91
N GLN A 47 -2.68 -8.76 -14.21
CA GLN A 47 -2.62 -7.32 -14.48
C GLN A 47 -3.16 -6.95 -15.87
N SER A 48 -3.65 -5.72 -16.06
CA SER A 48 -4.08 -5.24 -17.38
C SER A 48 -2.89 -4.62 -18.10
N GLU A 49 -2.80 -4.81 -19.41
CA GLU A 49 -1.81 -4.12 -20.25
C GLU A 49 -2.02 -2.60 -20.27
N ASP A 50 -3.24 -2.16 -19.94
CA ASP A 50 -3.64 -0.76 -19.88
C ASP A 50 -3.25 -0.04 -18.57
N VAL A 51 -2.43 -0.68 -17.72
CA VAL A 51 -1.92 -0.07 -16.48
C VAL A 51 -0.40 0.00 -16.57
N GLU A 52 0.11 1.22 -16.72
CA GLU A 52 1.54 1.50 -16.59
C GLU A 52 1.96 1.25 -15.14
N GLN A 53 3.00 0.44 -14.96
CA GLN A 53 3.58 0.16 -13.65
C GLN A 53 4.80 1.02 -13.48
N GLU A 54 4.70 1.95 -12.54
CA GLU A 54 5.82 2.74 -12.07
C GLU A 54 6.17 2.30 -10.65
N GLU A 55 7.43 2.52 -10.27
CA GLU A 55 7.85 2.40 -8.88
C GLU A 55 7.05 3.39 -8.03
N ILE A 56 6.51 2.93 -6.90
CA ILE A 56 5.66 3.76 -6.04
C ILE A 56 6.46 4.14 -4.79
N PRO A 57 6.91 5.41 -4.65
CA PRO A 57 7.65 5.86 -3.49
C PRO A 57 6.85 5.61 -2.21
N THR A 58 7.45 4.89 -1.28
CA THR A 58 6.79 4.44 -0.06
C THR A 58 7.67 4.68 1.16
N LEU A 59 7.07 5.30 2.18
CA LEU A 59 7.72 5.62 3.45
C LEU A 59 7.16 4.73 4.55
N VAL A 60 7.98 3.86 5.11
CA VAL A 60 7.60 2.99 6.23
C VAL A 60 8.09 3.60 7.54
N ARG A 61 7.16 4.16 8.32
CA ARG A 61 7.43 4.74 9.63
C ARG A 61 7.22 3.69 10.71
N TYR A 62 8.21 3.55 11.58
CA TYR A 62 8.20 2.58 12.66
C TYR A 62 8.85 3.15 13.92
N PHE A 63 8.63 2.47 15.04
CA PHE A 63 9.28 2.79 16.30
C PHE A 63 10.38 1.75 16.55
N ASP A 64 11.62 2.22 16.68
CA ASP A 64 12.81 1.41 16.85
C ASP A 64 12.98 0.97 18.31
N GLU A 65 12.18 0.00 18.74
CA GLU A 65 12.29 -0.57 20.09
C GLU A 65 13.61 -1.34 20.22
N GLY A 66 14.61 -0.73 20.87
CA GLY A 66 15.86 -1.40 21.23
C GLY A 66 16.98 -1.28 20.18
N ASN A 67 17.08 -0.15 19.48
CA ASN A 67 18.17 0.18 18.53
C ASN A 67 18.37 -0.90 17.45
N GLN A 68 17.28 -1.41 16.89
CA GLN A 68 17.26 -2.37 15.79
C GLN A 68 17.39 -1.67 14.41
N SER A 69 17.51 -0.34 14.34
CA SER A 69 17.74 0.39 13.09
C SER A 69 18.98 -0.10 12.33
N ASP A 70 20.00 -0.58 13.03
CA ASP A 70 21.18 -1.24 12.43
C ASP A 70 20.84 -2.51 11.64
N HIS A 71 19.65 -3.08 11.82
CA HIS A 71 19.18 -4.28 11.12
C HIS A 71 18.43 -3.99 9.82
N TYR A 72 18.14 -2.73 9.51
CA TYR A 72 17.35 -2.33 8.33
C TYR A 72 18.21 -1.54 7.33
N LYS A 73 19.45 -1.95 7.08
CA LYS A 73 20.37 -1.25 6.18
C LYS A 73 19.86 -1.28 4.73
N PRO A 74 20.40 -0.41 3.84
CA PRO A 74 20.11 -0.50 2.41
C PRO A 74 20.32 -1.92 1.88
N ASN A 75 19.42 -2.38 1.01
CA ASN A 75 19.31 -3.74 0.48
C ASN A 75 18.85 -4.83 1.46
N THR A 76 18.46 -4.49 2.69
CA THR A 76 17.73 -5.43 3.55
C THR A 76 16.31 -5.62 3.01
N PHE A 77 15.90 -6.86 2.73
CA PHE A 77 14.52 -7.19 2.39
C PHE A 77 13.64 -7.19 3.64
N ILE A 78 12.50 -6.51 3.57
CA ILE A 78 11.56 -6.36 4.69
C ILE A 78 10.15 -6.83 4.34
N TYR A 79 9.38 -7.13 5.38
CA TYR A 79 7.93 -7.26 5.36
C TYR A 79 7.36 -6.26 6.34
N SER A 80 6.41 -5.46 5.87
CA SER A 80 5.74 -4.48 6.71
C SER A 80 4.24 -4.57 6.52
N SER A 81 3.53 -4.39 7.62
CA SER A 81 2.08 -4.15 7.57
C SER A 81 1.72 -3.05 8.54
N GLY A 82 0.75 -2.23 8.16
CA GLY A 82 0.41 -1.06 8.94
C GLY A 82 -0.73 -0.27 8.36
N SER A 83 -1.15 0.73 9.12
CA SER A 83 -2.09 1.73 8.63
C SER A 83 -1.41 2.57 7.57
N PHE A 84 -2.07 2.88 6.45
CA PHE A 84 -1.48 3.71 5.40
C PHE A 84 -2.32 4.93 5.06
N LEU A 85 -1.62 5.94 4.55
CA LEU A 85 -2.19 7.13 3.95
C LEU A 85 -1.39 7.52 2.72
N THR A 86 -1.96 8.36 1.87
CA THR A 86 -1.25 8.95 0.73
C THR A 86 -1.05 10.44 0.96
N ILE A 87 0.13 10.93 0.61
CA ILE A 87 0.40 12.36 0.46
C ILE A 87 0.71 12.63 -1.01
N SER A 88 0.09 13.69 -1.53
CA SER A 88 0.30 14.19 -2.87
C SER A 88 0.01 15.68 -2.84
N SER A 89 0.98 16.52 -3.18
CA SER A 89 0.76 17.95 -3.34
C SER A 89 1.41 18.42 -4.64
N GLU A 90 1.11 19.63 -5.11
CA GLU A 90 1.72 20.17 -6.34
C GLU A 90 3.25 20.30 -6.23
N ASP A 91 3.78 20.43 -5.01
CA ASP A 91 5.20 20.60 -4.70
C ASP A 91 5.87 19.34 -4.11
N GLU A 92 5.08 18.32 -3.73
CA GLU A 92 5.57 17.08 -3.11
C GLU A 92 5.32 15.88 -4.02
N GLU A 93 6.36 15.08 -4.22
CA GLU A 93 6.26 13.79 -4.89
C GLU A 93 5.24 12.88 -4.16
N PHE A 94 4.46 12.12 -4.93
CA PHE A 94 3.46 11.20 -4.38
C PHE A 94 4.15 10.16 -3.51
N HIS A 95 3.68 10.00 -2.27
CA HIS A 95 4.15 8.93 -1.38
C HIS A 95 3.00 8.19 -0.74
N ILE A 96 3.16 6.87 -0.64
CA ILE A 96 2.43 6.05 0.33
C ILE A 96 3.18 6.13 1.66
N ILE A 97 2.51 6.57 2.72
CA ILE A 97 3.06 6.53 4.08
C ILE A 97 2.42 5.39 4.84
N ILE A 98 3.25 4.49 5.37
CA ILE A 98 2.84 3.34 6.17
C ILE A 98 3.28 3.58 7.61
N HIS A 99 2.32 3.55 8.53
CA HIS A 99 2.56 3.53 9.97
C HIS A 99 2.59 2.06 10.38
N ALA A 100 3.79 1.49 10.46
CA ALA A 100 4.00 0.06 10.64
C ALA A 100 3.46 -0.42 11.99
N HIS A 101 2.57 -1.42 11.95
CA HIS A 101 2.19 -2.23 13.10
C HIS A 101 3.17 -3.40 13.28
N THR A 102 3.71 -3.88 12.17
CA THR A 102 4.72 -4.94 12.13
C THR A 102 5.78 -4.55 11.11
N LEU A 103 7.04 -4.74 11.45
CA LEU A 103 8.17 -4.60 10.55
C LEU A 103 9.13 -5.75 10.86
N ASN A 104 9.36 -6.61 9.87
CA ASN A 104 10.25 -7.75 10.00
C ASN A 104 11.25 -7.73 8.86
N ARG A 105 12.52 -7.98 9.14
CA ARG A 105 13.50 -8.25 8.10
C ARG A 105 13.47 -9.72 7.69
N HIS A 106 13.89 -9.97 6.46
CA HIS A 106 14.13 -11.31 5.98
C HIS A 106 15.32 -11.95 6.73
N PRO A 107 15.22 -13.22 7.18
CA PRO A 107 16.25 -13.86 8.01
C PRO A 107 17.48 -14.36 7.22
N GLY A 108 17.53 -14.14 5.90
CA GLY A 108 18.63 -14.62 5.05
C GLY A 108 19.98 -13.97 5.37
N ASN A 109 21.07 -14.61 4.92
CA ASN A 109 22.41 -14.05 5.00
C ASN A 109 22.69 -13.07 3.85
N GLU A 110 22.83 -11.77 4.16
CA GLU A 110 23.11 -10.72 3.16
C GLU A 110 24.48 -10.89 2.48
N GLU A 111 25.42 -11.62 3.10
CA GLU A 111 26.74 -11.90 2.51
C GLU A 111 26.69 -12.95 1.38
N ASP A 112 25.64 -13.79 1.35
CA ASP A 112 25.40 -14.79 0.32
C ASP A 112 24.13 -14.41 -0.44
N THR A 113 24.29 -13.47 -1.38
CA THR A 113 23.17 -12.86 -2.10
C THR A 113 22.33 -13.88 -2.85
N GLU A 114 22.94 -14.91 -3.45
CA GLU A 114 22.22 -15.97 -4.16
C GLU A 114 21.28 -16.74 -3.22
N LYS A 115 21.77 -17.17 -2.05
CA LYS A 115 20.90 -17.80 -1.03
C LYS A 115 19.90 -16.82 -0.45
N TYR A 116 20.29 -15.56 -0.23
CA TYR A 116 19.42 -14.53 0.30
C TYR A 116 18.16 -14.37 -0.56
N PHE A 117 18.35 -14.19 -1.88
CA PHE A 117 17.26 -14.02 -2.83
C PHE A 117 16.42 -15.30 -3.01
N MET A 118 17.01 -16.49 -2.94
CA MET A 118 16.25 -17.75 -2.99
C MET A 118 15.28 -17.92 -1.80
N HIS A 119 15.64 -17.37 -0.64
CA HIS A 119 14.81 -17.44 0.56
C HIS A 119 13.77 -16.32 0.60
N CYS A 120 13.99 -15.22 -0.13
CA CYS A 120 12.95 -14.23 -0.33
C CYS A 120 11.76 -14.92 -1.02
N PRO A 121 10.57 -14.92 -0.42
CA PRO A 121 9.39 -15.57 -0.96
C PRO A 121 9.14 -14.99 -2.34
N GLU A 122 8.75 -15.86 -3.26
CA GLU A 122 8.23 -15.43 -4.55
C GLU A 122 7.21 -14.32 -4.32
N ALA A 123 7.41 -13.18 -4.97
CA ALA A 123 6.32 -12.64 -5.76
C ALA A 123 4.99 -12.23 -5.07
N ALA A 124 4.83 -12.22 -3.74
CA ALA A 124 3.55 -11.91 -3.12
C ALA A 124 3.22 -10.44 -3.41
N GLN A 125 2.04 -10.21 -3.99
CA GLN A 125 1.58 -8.87 -4.35
C GLN A 125 1.29 -8.07 -3.07
N PRO A 126 1.60 -6.76 -3.05
CA PRO A 126 1.12 -5.92 -1.98
C PRO A 126 -0.39 -6.02 -1.89
N THR A 127 -0.90 -6.09 -0.66
CA THR A 127 -2.33 -6.24 -0.42
C THR A 127 -2.82 -5.03 0.34
N VAL A 128 -3.90 -4.42 -0.16
CA VAL A 128 -4.56 -3.28 0.46
C VAL A 128 -5.95 -3.70 0.92
N ALA A 129 -6.27 -3.42 2.18
CA ALA A 129 -7.61 -3.51 2.72
C ALA A 129 -8.03 -2.12 3.19
N LEU A 130 -9.13 -1.60 2.67
CA LEU A 130 -9.63 -0.28 3.02
C LEU A 130 -11.14 -0.28 3.09
N LEU A 131 -11.68 0.70 3.80
CA LEU A 131 -13.09 1.02 3.77
C LEU A 131 -13.22 2.53 3.57
N GLY A 132 -14.11 2.90 2.65
CA GLY A 132 -14.37 4.29 2.32
C GLY A 132 -15.80 4.51 1.83
N VAL A 133 -16.16 5.77 1.66
CA VAL A 133 -17.43 6.19 1.07
C VAL A 133 -17.27 6.25 -0.44
N VAL A 134 -18.16 5.60 -1.18
CA VAL A 134 -18.18 5.71 -2.65
C VAL A 134 -18.68 7.10 -3.03
N LEU A 135 -17.82 7.89 -3.68
CA LEU A 135 -18.15 9.23 -4.17
C LEU A 135 -18.71 9.21 -5.59
N GLY A 136 -18.30 8.22 -6.38
CA GLY A 136 -18.67 8.14 -7.78
C GLY A 136 -18.28 6.81 -8.41
N ARG A 137 -18.90 6.55 -9.56
CA ARG A 137 -18.67 5.40 -10.41
C ARG A 137 -18.45 5.90 -11.84
N GLY A 138 -17.51 5.28 -12.54
CA GLY A 138 -17.27 5.52 -13.96
C GLY A 138 -16.93 4.24 -14.70
N GLY A 139 -16.89 4.33 -16.02
CA GLY A 139 -16.61 3.19 -16.90
C GLY A 139 -17.67 2.09 -16.87
N GLN A 140 -17.41 1.00 -17.60
CA GLN A 140 -18.34 -0.12 -17.72
C GLN A 140 -17.57 -1.43 -17.87
N LEU A 141 -18.03 -2.47 -17.15
CA LEU A 141 -17.45 -3.82 -17.25
C LEU A 141 -17.64 -4.36 -18.67
N ASN A 142 -16.54 -4.86 -19.25
CA ASN A 142 -16.48 -5.62 -20.51
C ASN A 142 -16.97 -4.91 -21.78
N SER A 143 -17.53 -3.71 -21.69
CA SER A 143 -18.09 -2.99 -22.86
C SER A 143 -17.85 -1.48 -22.87
N GLY A 144 -17.14 -0.94 -21.88
CA GLY A 144 -16.78 0.48 -21.81
C GLY A 144 -15.45 0.80 -22.47
N SER A 145 -15.24 2.06 -22.86
CA SER A 145 -13.94 2.60 -23.30
C SER A 145 -12.93 2.75 -22.16
N THR A 146 -13.38 2.60 -20.91
CA THR A 146 -12.56 2.63 -19.69
C THR A 146 -13.03 1.53 -18.74
N PHE A 147 -12.14 1.04 -17.88
CA PHE A 147 -12.50 0.06 -16.85
C PHE A 147 -13.60 0.60 -15.94
N LEU A 148 -14.50 -0.30 -15.52
CA LEU A 148 -15.37 0.01 -14.40
C LEU A 148 -14.49 0.39 -13.21
N HIS A 149 -14.77 1.54 -12.62
CA HIS A 149 -14.07 2.01 -11.45
C HIS A 149 -15.00 2.71 -10.47
N TYR A 150 -14.60 2.68 -9.21
CA TYR A 150 -15.24 3.40 -8.13
C TYR A 150 -14.23 4.33 -7.48
N ARG A 151 -14.62 5.59 -7.32
CA ARG A 151 -13.86 6.56 -6.54
C ARG A 151 -14.36 6.50 -5.10
N LEU A 152 -13.49 6.11 -4.19
CA LEU A 152 -13.73 6.05 -2.77
C LEU A 152 -13.02 7.20 -2.05
N GLN A 153 -13.63 7.66 -0.97
CA GLN A 153 -12.99 8.54 0.01
C GLN A 153 -12.74 7.73 1.27
N THR A 154 -11.47 7.60 1.64
CA THR A 154 -11.02 6.81 2.79
C THR A 154 -10.47 7.76 3.84
N THR A 155 -10.81 7.51 5.10
CA THR A 155 -10.33 8.29 6.24
C THR A 155 -9.59 7.37 7.20
N VAL A 156 -8.36 7.76 7.55
CA VAL A 156 -7.47 7.01 8.45
C VAL A 156 -6.94 7.92 9.55
N TYR A 157 -6.64 7.36 10.71
CA TYR A 157 -5.96 8.12 11.77
C TYR A 157 -4.46 8.23 11.48
N ASN A 158 -3.96 9.43 11.25
CA ASN A 158 -2.55 9.73 11.10
C ASN A 158 -1.91 9.89 12.49
N SER A 159 -1.15 8.90 12.93
CA SER A 159 -0.51 8.92 14.26
C SER A 159 0.68 9.87 14.37
N SER A 160 1.23 10.37 13.25
CA SER A 160 2.27 11.40 13.26
C SER A 160 1.67 12.76 13.57
N ALA A 161 0.61 13.15 12.86
CA ALA A 161 -0.08 14.43 13.05
C ALA A 161 -1.16 14.40 14.14
N ARG A 162 -1.45 13.23 14.73
CA ARG A 162 -2.49 12.99 15.74
C ARG A 162 -3.88 13.45 15.30
N THR A 163 -4.18 13.33 14.01
CA THR A 163 -5.44 13.77 13.39
C THR A 163 -5.91 12.74 12.37
N TYR A 164 -7.14 12.89 11.88
CA TYR A 164 -7.63 12.08 10.77
C TYR A 164 -7.18 12.66 9.44
N HIS A 165 -6.66 11.81 8.56
CA HIS A 165 -6.30 12.14 7.19
C HIS A 165 -7.30 11.49 6.24
N THR A 166 -7.76 12.25 5.26
CA THR A 166 -8.73 11.77 4.27
C THR A 166 -8.13 11.90 2.88
N PHE A 167 -8.17 10.80 2.13
CA PHE A 167 -7.56 10.73 0.81
C PHE A 167 -8.44 9.92 -0.16
N PRO A 168 -8.41 10.26 -1.46
CA PRO A 168 -9.17 9.52 -2.46
C PRO A 168 -8.44 8.23 -2.85
N VAL A 169 -9.21 7.17 -3.14
CA VAL A 169 -8.71 5.94 -3.76
C VAL A 169 -9.62 5.58 -4.92
N THR A 170 -9.06 5.24 -6.07
CA THR A 170 -9.84 4.73 -7.20
C THR A 170 -9.57 3.25 -7.39
N ALA A 171 -10.61 2.43 -7.26
CA ALA A 171 -10.54 0.99 -7.48
C ALA A 171 -11.00 0.67 -8.90
N TYR A 172 -10.09 0.17 -9.73
CA TYR A 172 -10.36 -0.27 -11.10
C TYR A 172 -10.59 -1.77 -11.16
N PHE A 173 -11.58 -2.19 -11.94
CA PHE A 173 -11.94 -3.59 -12.12
C PHE A 173 -11.54 -4.04 -13.52
N LYS A 174 -10.58 -4.95 -13.59
CA LYS A 174 -10.12 -5.55 -14.84
C LYS A 174 -11.29 -6.22 -15.58
N ASN A 175 -11.41 -5.95 -16.87
CA ASN A 175 -12.36 -6.63 -17.74
C ASN A 175 -12.01 -8.12 -17.86
N GLY A 176 -13.02 -8.97 -18.00
CA GLY A 176 -12.80 -10.40 -18.16
C GLY A 176 -14.07 -11.24 -17.99
N GLN A 177 -13.93 -12.52 -18.33
CA GLN A 177 -15.03 -13.49 -18.29
C GLN A 177 -15.64 -13.64 -16.88
N ARG A 178 -14.84 -13.42 -15.83
CA ARG A 178 -15.28 -13.47 -14.43
C ARG A 178 -16.50 -12.57 -14.14
N TRP A 179 -16.69 -11.50 -14.90
CA TRP A 179 -17.77 -10.54 -14.70
C TRP A 179 -19.02 -10.80 -15.54
N VAL A 180 -18.99 -11.77 -16.46
CA VAL A 180 -20.12 -12.04 -17.37
C VAL A 180 -21.36 -12.50 -16.61
N GLU A 181 -21.20 -13.38 -15.62
CA GLU A 181 -22.30 -13.85 -14.77
C GLU A 181 -22.81 -12.76 -13.82
N PHE A 182 -21.91 -11.90 -13.32
CA PHE A 182 -22.27 -10.75 -12.49
C PHE A 182 -23.15 -9.76 -13.27
N LEU A 183 -22.85 -9.51 -14.55
CA LEU A 183 -23.68 -8.66 -15.40
C LEU A 183 -25.05 -9.27 -15.71
N ALA A 184 -25.14 -10.60 -15.79
CA ALA A 184 -26.40 -11.30 -16.00
C ALA A 184 -27.33 -11.19 -14.77
N SER A 185 -26.79 -11.28 -13.55
CA SER A 185 -27.59 -11.18 -12.32
C SER A 185 -28.14 -9.77 -12.07
N GLN A 186 -27.39 -8.72 -12.42
CA GLN A 186 -27.86 -7.33 -12.30
C GLN A 186 -29.07 -7.04 -13.20
N LYS A 187 -29.15 -7.63 -14.39
CA LYS A 187 -30.30 -7.45 -15.31
C LYS A 187 -31.58 -8.11 -14.79
N ASN A 188 -31.46 -9.18 -14.01
CA ASN A 188 -32.62 -9.89 -13.46
C ASN A 188 -33.23 -9.21 -12.22
N ILE A 189 -32.50 -8.31 -11.57
CA ILE A 189 -33.00 -7.55 -10.40
C ILE A 189 -33.72 -6.26 -10.84
N ALA A 190 -33.47 -5.80 -12.07
CA ALA A 190 -34.08 -4.58 -12.62
C ALA A 190 -35.40 -4.81 -13.38
N ASN A 191 -35.91 -6.05 -13.41
CA ASN A 191 -37.21 -6.44 -13.95
C ASN A 191 -38.13 -6.92 -12.83
#